data_AF-F0X6V4-F1
#
_entry.id   AF-F0X6V4-F1
#
_cell.length_a   1.000
_cell.length_b   1.000
_cell.length_c   1.000
_cell.angle_alpha   90.00
_cell.angle_beta   90.00
_cell.angle_gamma   90.00
#
_symmetry.space_group_name_H-M   'P 1'
#
loop_
_entity.id
_entity.type
_entity.pdbx_description
1 polymer ?
#
loop_
_entity_poly.entity_id
_entity_poly.type
_entity_poly.pdbx_seq_one_letter_code
_entity_poly.pdbx_strand_id
1 'polypeptide(L)'
;MDEDKECLLEQIHGSKLLRQNRRGRWLTAGRVFFFFNILFLAAGLGVWVHINMLLKKFTCDTKTAKFEPDLAYDTPVTFETYAVYGAQSTNVTDSMWKRLSPPGDGIVQIPNEYTAGLRPSRPAPHNPETHTVYGISMFHQLHCLNFLHSAFTPEAVAHLTPDQIVLHRDHCLDFIRQGIMCAGDSTFEPVTKTGINGMGVTHKCRSFDKMYSWAYKHRSDKPTS
;
A
#
# COMPACT_ATOMS: atom_id res chain seq x y z
N MET A 1 -49.57 -85.30 -34.89
CA MET A 1 -48.98 -84.12 -35.55
C MET A 1 -49.76 -82.83 -35.18
N ASP A 2 -50.37 -82.79 -33.98
CA ASP A 2 -51.12 -81.61 -33.49
C ASP A 2 -50.61 -81.14 -32.11
N GLU A 3 -50.11 -82.04 -31.26
CA GLU A 3 -49.50 -81.64 -29.97
C GLU A 3 -48.19 -80.83 -30.13
N ASP A 4 -47.40 -81.08 -31.19
CA ASP A 4 -46.16 -80.33 -31.44
C ASP A 4 -46.41 -78.87 -31.84
N LYS A 5 -47.61 -78.54 -32.36
CA LYS A 5 -47.94 -77.17 -32.80
C LYS A 5 -48.39 -76.28 -31.65
N GLU A 6 -49.07 -76.82 -30.64
CA GLU A 6 -49.45 -76.07 -29.44
C GLU A 6 -48.22 -75.72 -28.57
N CYS A 7 -47.27 -76.65 -28.42
CA CYS A 7 -46.05 -76.41 -27.64
C CYS A 7 -45.18 -75.28 -28.23
N LEU A 8 -45.07 -75.22 -29.56
CA LEU A 8 -44.33 -74.16 -30.26
C LEU A 8 -45.02 -72.80 -30.17
N LEU A 9 -46.36 -72.75 -30.18
CA LEU A 9 -47.11 -71.50 -30.08
C LEU A 9 -47.05 -70.88 -28.66
N GLU A 10 -47.08 -71.68 -27.60
CA GLU A 10 -46.88 -71.20 -26.23
C GLU A 10 -45.46 -70.65 -26.00
N GLN A 11 -44.42 -71.32 -26.52
CA GLN A 11 -43.04 -70.83 -26.42
C GLN A 11 -42.81 -69.51 -27.17
N ILE A 12 -43.44 -69.32 -28.32
CA ILE A 12 -43.36 -68.07 -29.09
C ILE A 12 -44.12 -66.93 -28.39
N HIS A 13 -45.25 -67.22 -27.74
CA HIS A 13 -46.00 -66.20 -26.98
C HIS A 13 -45.26 -65.78 -25.69
N GLY A 14 -44.74 -66.74 -24.92
CA GLY A 14 -43.96 -66.47 -23.71
C GLY A 14 -42.66 -65.70 -23.98
N SER A 15 -41.96 -66.03 -25.08
CA SER A 15 -40.74 -65.32 -25.48
C SER A 15 -41.02 -63.88 -25.97
N LYS A 16 -42.14 -63.61 -26.64
CA LYS A 16 -42.56 -62.26 -27.04
C LYS A 16 -42.92 -61.38 -25.82
N LEU A 17 -43.66 -61.91 -24.85
CA LEU A 17 -44.04 -61.19 -23.62
C LEU A 17 -42.82 -60.85 -22.75
N LEU A 18 -41.89 -61.80 -22.56
CA LEU A 18 -40.63 -61.57 -21.83
C LEU A 18 -39.72 -60.55 -22.53
N ARG A 19 -39.67 -60.58 -23.88
CA ARG A 19 -38.89 -59.62 -24.69
C ARG A 19 -39.49 -58.21 -24.66
N GLN A 20 -40.82 -58.08 -24.66
CA GLN A 20 -41.52 -56.80 -24.56
C GLN A 20 -41.37 -56.17 -23.16
N ASN A 21 -41.47 -56.98 -22.11
CA ASN A 21 -41.29 -56.52 -20.72
C ASN A 21 -39.83 -56.12 -20.42
N ARG A 22 -38.84 -56.85 -20.98
CA ARG A 22 -37.43 -56.41 -20.95
C ARG A 22 -37.26 -55.06 -21.65
N ARG A 23 -37.75 -54.89 -22.90
CA ARG A 23 -37.60 -53.64 -23.68
C ARG A 23 -38.16 -52.41 -22.96
N GLY A 24 -39.32 -52.53 -22.31
CA GLY A 24 -39.91 -51.46 -21.49
C GLY A 24 -39.07 -51.09 -20.27
N ARG A 25 -38.48 -52.09 -19.60
CA ARG A 25 -37.62 -51.91 -18.42
C ARG A 25 -36.26 -51.29 -18.75
N TRP A 26 -35.69 -51.57 -19.93
CA TRP A 26 -34.47 -50.93 -20.43
C TRP A 26 -34.73 -49.47 -20.85
N LEU A 27 -35.89 -49.15 -21.43
CA LEU A 27 -36.27 -47.78 -21.79
C LEU A 27 -36.55 -46.91 -20.55
N THR A 28 -37.17 -47.45 -19.51
CA THR A 28 -37.37 -46.73 -18.24
C THR A 28 -36.07 -46.59 -17.46
N ALA A 29 -35.23 -47.63 -17.39
CA ALA A 29 -33.90 -47.54 -16.77
C ALA A 29 -32.98 -46.54 -17.48
N GLY A 30 -33.02 -46.49 -18.83
CA GLY A 30 -32.26 -45.52 -19.62
C GLY A 30 -32.73 -44.08 -19.40
N ARG A 31 -34.05 -43.86 -19.28
CA ARG A 31 -34.60 -42.54 -18.93
C ARG A 31 -34.17 -42.12 -17.53
N VAL A 32 -34.28 -43.01 -16.55
CA VAL A 32 -33.87 -42.75 -15.16
C VAL A 32 -32.38 -42.44 -15.08
N PHE A 33 -31.53 -43.21 -15.76
CA PHE A 33 -30.09 -42.94 -15.85
C PHE A 33 -29.81 -41.58 -16.49
N PHE A 34 -30.49 -41.24 -17.59
CA PHE A 34 -30.33 -39.94 -18.25
C PHE A 34 -30.73 -38.78 -17.34
N PHE A 35 -31.85 -38.89 -16.61
CA PHE A 35 -32.27 -37.88 -15.62
C PHE A 35 -31.26 -37.70 -14.49
N PHE A 36 -30.71 -38.80 -13.94
CA PHE A 36 -29.68 -38.70 -12.89
C PHE A 36 -28.37 -38.10 -13.41
N ASN A 37 -27.96 -38.40 -14.64
CA ASN A 37 -26.78 -37.77 -15.25
C ASN A 37 -26.98 -36.26 -15.48
N ILE A 38 -28.17 -35.83 -15.92
CA ILE A 38 -28.49 -34.40 -16.05
C ILE A 38 -28.45 -33.70 -14.70
N LEU A 39 -29.03 -34.30 -13.66
CA LEU A 39 -29.00 -33.74 -12.30
C LEU A 39 -27.56 -33.62 -11.77
N PHE A 40 -26.73 -34.64 -12.01
CA PHE A 40 -25.32 -34.62 -11.61
C PHE A 40 -24.52 -33.55 -12.35
N LEU A 41 -24.72 -33.39 -13.66
CA LEU A 41 -24.09 -32.35 -14.47
C LEU A 41 -24.53 -30.95 -14.02
N ALA A 42 -25.81 -30.74 -13.72
CA ALA A 42 -26.33 -29.47 -13.24
C ALA A 42 -25.75 -29.10 -11.86
N ALA A 43 -25.66 -30.07 -10.95
CA ALA A 43 -25.02 -29.87 -9.65
C ALA A 43 -23.52 -29.57 -9.79
N GLY A 44 -22.81 -30.29 -10.66
CA GLY A 44 -21.40 -30.04 -10.97
C GLY A 44 -21.15 -28.65 -11.55
N LEU A 45 -22.02 -28.19 -12.48
CA LEU A 45 -21.96 -26.85 -13.04
C LEU A 45 -22.21 -25.77 -11.96
N GLY A 46 -23.19 -26.01 -11.07
CA GLY A 46 -23.46 -25.11 -9.94
C GLY A 46 -22.27 -24.96 -8.99
N VAL A 47 -21.62 -26.07 -8.63
CA VAL A 47 -20.39 -26.07 -7.82
C VAL A 47 -19.25 -25.37 -8.55
N TRP A 48 -19.06 -25.64 -9.85
CA TRP A 48 -18.03 -24.98 -10.66
C TRP A 48 -18.25 -23.47 -10.75
N VAL A 49 -19.49 -23.01 -10.95
CA VAL A 49 -19.84 -21.58 -10.96
C VAL A 49 -19.60 -20.95 -9.59
N HIS A 50 -20.03 -21.60 -8.50
CA HIS A 50 -19.82 -21.09 -7.15
C HIS A 50 -18.33 -21.00 -6.79
N ILE A 51 -17.54 -22.02 -7.12
CA ILE A 51 -16.08 -22.01 -6.95
C ILE A 51 -15.45 -20.89 -7.78
N ASN A 52 -15.84 -20.72 -9.05
CA ASN A 52 -15.30 -19.64 -9.88
C ASN A 52 -15.72 -18.24 -9.39
N MET A 53 -16.93 -18.08 -8.84
CA MET A 53 -17.35 -16.83 -8.20
C MET A 53 -16.54 -16.55 -6.93
N LEU A 54 -16.27 -17.57 -6.10
CA LEU A 54 -15.42 -17.45 -4.92
C LEU A 54 -13.97 -17.16 -5.32
N LEU A 55 -13.41 -17.87 -6.30
CA LEU A 55 -12.06 -17.64 -6.83
C LEU A 55 -11.92 -16.24 -7.45
N LYS A 56 -12.93 -15.74 -8.17
CA LYS A 56 -12.95 -14.34 -8.65
C LYS A 56 -12.96 -13.32 -7.51
N LYS A 57 -13.58 -13.65 -6.38
CA LYS A 57 -13.57 -12.83 -5.16
C LYS A 57 -12.20 -12.86 -4.46
N PHE A 58 -11.39 -13.89 -4.71
CA PHE A 58 -10.02 -14.05 -4.21
C PHE A 58 -8.92 -13.59 -5.18
N THR A 59 -9.19 -13.47 -6.48
CA THR A 59 -8.27 -12.84 -7.44
C THR A 59 -8.36 -11.33 -7.33
N CYS A 60 -7.65 -10.75 -6.37
CA CYS A 60 -7.18 -9.39 -6.52
C CYS A 60 -6.21 -9.36 -7.70
N ASP A 61 -6.59 -8.63 -8.75
CA ASP A 61 -5.71 -8.28 -9.86
C ASP A 61 -4.43 -7.66 -9.29
N THR A 62 -3.35 -8.43 -9.30
CA THR A 62 -2.07 -8.05 -8.71
C THR A 62 -1.02 -7.96 -9.80
N LYS A 63 -0.84 -6.70 -10.22
CA LYS A 63 0.43 -6.05 -10.54
C LYS A 63 1.08 -6.46 -11.86
N THR A 64 0.96 -5.56 -12.84
CA THR A 64 2.16 -5.16 -13.60
C THR A 64 3.27 -4.80 -12.61
N ALA A 65 4.50 -5.22 -12.88
CA ALA A 65 5.66 -4.94 -12.06
C ALA A 65 5.91 -3.41 -11.98
N LYS A 66 5.22 -2.73 -11.05
CA LYS A 66 5.55 -1.38 -10.64
C LYS A 66 6.81 -1.47 -9.79
N PHE A 67 7.83 -0.71 -10.17
CA PHE A 67 9.12 -0.61 -9.48
C PHE A 67 8.97 -0.26 -7.98
N GLU A 68 7.89 0.43 -7.60
CA GLU A 68 7.54 0.70 -6.19
C GLU A 68 6.01 0.51 -5.96
N PRO A 69 5.59 -0.06 -4.82
CA PRO A 69 4.18 -0.28 -4.51
C PRO A 69 3.48 0.98 -3.93
N ASP A 70 2.41 1.41 -4.60
CA ASP A 70 1.30 2.26 -4.14
C ASP A 70 1.57 3.26 -2.99
N LEU A 71 2.44 4.23 -3.28
CA LEU A 71 2.47 5.58 -2.71
C LEU A 71 2.83 6.48 -3.90
N ALA A 72 1.84 7.14 -4.52
CA ALA A 72 2.09 7.86 -5.76
C ALA A 72 2.93 9.11 -5.50
N TYR A 73 4.18 9.10 -5.94
CA TYR A 73 4.90 10.32 -6.32
C TYR A 73 4.26 10.80 -7.63
N ASP A 74 3.12 11.48 -7.51
CA ASP A 74 2.30 11.90 -8.65
C ASP A 74 2.81 13.19 -9.31
N THR A 75 3.64 13.94 -8.59
CA THR A 75 4.17 15.23 -9.02
C THR A 75 5.69 15.12 -9.19
N PRO A 76 6.21 15.08 -10.44
CA PRO A 76 7.64 15.13 -10.67
C PRO A 76 8.17 16.51 -10.27
N VAL A 77 9.23 16.53 -9.47
CA VAL A 77 9.92 17.76 -9.04
C VAL A 77 11.39 17.63 -9.41
N THR A 78 11.92 18.62 -10.12
CA THR A 78 13.36 18.77 -10.36
C THR A 78 13.93 19.64 -9.25
N PHE A 79 15.02 19.18 -8.63
CA PHE A 79 15.66 19.98 -7.59
C PHE A 79 16.53 21.05 -8.25
N GLU A 80 16.34 22.28 -7.81
CA GLU A 80 17.15 23.42 -8.21
C GLU A 80 17.78 24.04 -6.97
N THR A 81 18.87 24.80 -7.14
CA THR A 81 19.48 25.49 -6.01
C THR A 81 18.74 26.79 -5.73
N TYR A 82 18.17 26.93 -4.53
CA TYR A 82 17.49 28.13 -4.07
C TYR A 82 18.29 28.78 -2.93
N ALA A 83 19.14 29.75 -3.29
CA ALA A 83 20.07 30.41 -2.37
C ALA A 83 19.40 30.98 -1.10
N VAL A 84 18.14 31.42 -1.19
CA VAL A 84 17.40 32.01 -0.06
C VAL A 84 17.17 31.04 1.11
N TYR A 85 17.06 29.73 0.86
CA TYR A 85 16.84 28.75 1.92
C TYR A 85 18.13 28.33 2.63
N GLY A 86 19.28 28.60 2.02
CA GLY A 86 20.58 28.41 2.63
C GLY A 86 21.16 29.68 3.27
N ALA A 87 20.71 30.86 2.86
CA ALA A 87 21.23 32.13 3.31
C ALA A 87 21.12 32.34 4.83
N GLN A 88 22.00 33.17 5.39
CA GLN A 88 21.96 33.52 6.82
C GLN A 88 20.55 33.92 7.29
N SER A 89 20.24 33.57 8.54
CA SER A 89 18.97 33.97 9.17
C SER A 89 18.85 35.50 9.18
N THR A 90 17.82 35.96 8.46
CA THR A 90 17.41 37.36 8.32
C THR A 90 15.89 37.37 8.29
N ASN A 91 15.26 38.53 8.48
CA ASN A 91 13.80 38.65 8.37
C ASN A 91 13.25 38.08 7.04
N VAL A 92 14.01 38.20 5.94
CA VAL A 92 13.60 37.63 4.64
C VAL A 92 13.70 36.11 4.66
N THR A 93 14.87 35.57 5.01
CA THR A 93 15.11 34.12 5.07
C THR A 93 14.14 33.43 6.03
N ASP A 94 13.96 33.99 7.23
CA ASP A 94 13.05 33.46 8.24
C ASP A 94 11.60 33.47 7.75
N SER A 95 11.21 34.49 7.00
CA SER A 95 9.87 34.55 6.40
C SER A 95 9.66 33.49 5.31
N MET A 96 10.71 33.16 4.54
CA MET A 96 10.65 32.11 3.53
C MET A 96 10.56 30.74 4.18
N TRP A 97 11.37 30.47 5.21
CA TRP A 97 11.28 29.24 5.99
C TRP A 97 9.91 29.08 6.66
N LYS A 98 9.33 30.16 7.21
CA LYS A 98 7.99 30.14 7.79
C LYS A 98 6.91 29.75 6.77
N ARG A 99 7.06 30.13 5.50
CA ARG A 99 6.09 29.81 4.43
C ARG A 99 6.12 28.34 4.00
N LEU A 100 7.15 27.58 4.37
CA LEU A 100 7.20 26.15 4.08
C LEU A 100 6.19 25.34 4.90
N SER A 101 5.72 25.90 6.02
CA SER A 101 4.66 25.31 6.83
C SER A 101 3.35 26.07 6.65
N PRO A 102 2.20 25.36 6.61
CA PRO A 102 0.90 26.02 6.61
C PRO A 102 0.63 26.72 7.96
N PRO A 103 -0.38 27.60 8.04
CA PRO A 103 -0.86 28.10 9.32
C PRO A 103 -1.12 26.96 10.31
N GLY A 104 -0.57 27.07 11.52
CA GLY A 104 -0.58 25.99 12.52
C GLY A 104 0.63 25.06 12.46
N ASP A 105 1.65 25.36 11.66
CA ASP A 105 2.96 24.70 11.62
C ASP A 105 2.89 23.19 11.31
N GLY A 106 1.86 22.76 10.58
CA GLY A 106 1.63 21.35 10.28
C GLY A 106 1.01 20.55 11.42
N ILE A 107 0.53 21.21 12.48
CA ILE A 107 -0.27 20.59 13.54
C ILE A 107 -1.73 20.51 13.08
N VAL A 108 -2.26 19.30 13.07
CA VAL A 108 -3.62 18.98 12.65
C VAL A 108 -4.45 18.46 13.82
N GLN A 109 -5.75 18.72 13.78
CA GLN A 109 -6.72 18.13 14.70
C GLN A 109 -7.30 16.88 14.05
N ILE A 110 -7.26 15.76 14.75
CA ILE A 110 -7.76 14.47 14.28
C ILE A 110 -8.89 14.03 15.20
N PRO A 111 -10.07 13.64 14.66
CA PRO A 111 -11.14 13.09 15.47
C PRO A 111 -10.67 11.84 16.22
N ASN A 112 -11.04 11.70 17.48
CA ASN A 112 -10.51 10.67 18.38
C ASN A 112 -10.73 9.24 17.85
N GLU A 113 -11.80 9.01 17.09
CA GLU A 113 -12.10 7.75 16.42
C GLU A 113 -11.00 7.26 15.44
N TYR A 114 -10.23 8.18 14.85
CA TYR A 114 -9.10 7.84 13.96
C TYR A 114 -7.75 7.74 14.68
N THR A 115 -7.72 7.97 16.00
CA THR A 115 -6.47 8.05 16.78
C THR A 115 -6.14 6.78 17.55
N ALA A 116 -7.02 5.77 17.53
CA ALA A 116 -6.91 4.56 18.34
C ALA A 116 -5.60 3.77 18.14
N GLY A 117 -4.97 3.87 16.96
CA GLY A 117 -3.69 3.23 16.64
C GLY A 117 -2.49 4.17 16.72
N LEU A 118 -2.70 5.45 17.05
CA LEU A 118 -1.65 6.45 17.16
C LEU A 118 -1.12 6.52 18.60
N ARG A 119 0.07 7.09 18.74
CA ARG A 119 0.61 7.35 20.08
C ARG A 119 -0.19 8.45 20.78
N PRO A 120 -0.43 8.36 22.10
CA PRO A 120 -1.15 9.39 22.83
C PRO A 120 -0.53 10.77 22.64
N SER A 121 -1.40 11.74 22.39
CA SER A 121 -1.03 13.14 22.17
C SER A 121 -1.94 14.05 22.99
N ARG A 122 -1.77 15.36 22.85
CA ARG A 122 -2.58 16.36 23.52
C ARG A 122 -4.00 16.45 22.94
N PRO A 123 -5.03 16.65 23.76
CA PRO A 123 -6.36 16.95 23.27
C PRO A 123 -6.37 18.28 22.52
N ALA A 124 -7.28 18.42 21.56
CA ALA A 124 -7.41 19.64 20.78
C ALA A 124 -7.94 20.81 21.63
N PRO A 125 -7.46 22.05 21.44
CA PRO A 125 -7.78 23.18 22.33
C PRO A 125 -9.26 23.56 22.40
N HIS A 126 -10.01 23.40 21.31
CA HIS A 126 -11.38 23.90 21.18
C HIS A 126 -12.46 22.81 21.24
N ASN A 127 -12.06 21.54 21.18
CA ASN A 127 -12.93 20.37 21.12
C ASN A 127 -12.22 19.14 21.75
N PRO A 128 -11.73 19.26 23.01
CA PRO A 128 -10.83 18.28 23.62
C PRO A 128 -11.46 16.89 23.82
N GLU A 129 -12.78 16.81 23.90
CA GLU A 129 -13.51 15.54 24.08
C GLU A 129 -13.59 14.72 22.79
N THR A 130 -13.52 15.37 21.63
CA THR A 130 -13.76 14.73 20.33
C THR A 130 -12.53 14.70 19.43
N HIS A 131 -11.50 15.51 19.71
CA HIS A 131 -10.32 15.61 18.87
C HIS A 131 -9.01 15.66 19.66
N THR A 132 -7.97 15.15 19.01
CA THR A 132 -6.58 15.16 19.51
C THR A 132 -5.70 15.81 18.45
N VAL A 133 -4.67 16.56 18.88
CA VAL A 133 -3.73 17.21 17.95
C VAL A 133 -2.55 16.31 17.63
N TYR A 134 -2.07 16.34 16.39
CA TYR A 134 -0.85 15.67 15.94
C TYR A 134 -0.07 16.59 15.01
N GLY A 135 1.25 16.47 15.00
CA GLY A 135 2.10 17.07 13.97
C GLY A 135 2.27 16.12 12.79
N ILE A 136 2.35 16.65 11.57
CA ILE A 136 2.77 15.86 10.40
C ILE A 136 4.31 15.85 10.36
N SER A 137 4.90 14.66 10.25
CA SER A 137 6.35 14.46 10.37
C SER A 137 7.17 15.32 9.39
N MET A 138 6.76 15.44 8.13
CA MET A 138 7.45 16.28 7.15
C MET A 138 7.63 17.73 7.63
N PHE A 139 6.59 18.36 8.21
CA PHE A 139 6.70 19.73 8.72
C PHE A 139 7.57 19.80 9.97
N HIS A 140 7.55 18.77 10.83
CA HIS A 140 8.46 18.69 11.96
C HIS A 140 9.92 18.53 11.52
N GLN A 141 10.20 17.74 10.49
CA GLN A 141 11.54 17.62 9.88
C GLN A 141 12.02 18.96 9.32
N LEU A 142 11.15 19.73 8.65
CA LEU A 142 11.46 21.09 8.18
C LEU A 142 11.73 22.06 9.34
N HIS A 143 10.94 21.99 10.42
CA HIS A 143 11.16 22.77 11.64
C HIS A 143 12.54 22.47 12.26
N CYS A 144 12.90 21.19 12.39
CA CYS A 144 14.21 20.77 12.89
C CYS A 144 15.34 21.23 11.97
N LEU A 145 15.19 21.11 10.65
CA LEU A 145 16.20 21.57 9.68
C LEU A 145 16.42 23.09 9.79
N ASN A 146 15.36 23.88 9.93
CA ASN A 146 15.47 25.32 10.15
C ASN A 146 16.14 25.66 11.49
N PHE A 147 15.84 24.90 12.56
CA PHE A 147 16.52 25.06 13.83
C PHE A 147 18.02 24.80 13.70
N LEU A 148 18.41 23.75 12.98
CA LEU A 148 19.82 23.43 12.70
C LEU A 148 20.48 24.48 11.82
N HIS A 149 19.78 25.03 10.83
CA HIS A 149 20.27 26.15 10.03
C HIS A 149 20.64 27.35 10.92
N SER A 150 19.77 27.73 11.86
CA SER A 150 20.06 28.79 12.83
C SER A 150 21.20 28.42 13.78
N ALA A 151 21.27 27.16 14.23
CA ALA A 151 22.26 26.68 15.19
C ALA A 151 23.68 26.50 14.61
N PHE A 152 23.80 26.10 13.34
CA PHE A 152 25.09 25.85 12.66
C PHE A 152 25.70 27.11 12.03
N THR A 153 25.57 28.23 12.74
CA THR A 153 26.33 29.44 12.46
C THR A 153 27.61 29.52 13.32
N PRO A 154 28.58 28.60 13.21
CA PRO A 154 29.97 29.00 13.51
C PRO A 154 31.12 28.17 12.87
N GLU A 155 32.31 28.78 12.89
CA GLU A 155 33.71 28.34 13.16
C GLU A 155 34.19 26.87 12.94
N ALA A 156 33.34 25.86 12.80
CA ALA A 156 33.67 24.43 12.75
C ALA A 156 34.31 23.93 11.43
N VAL A 157 34.51 24.82 10.47
CA VAL A 157 34.91 24.52 9.08
C VAL A 157 36.11 25.36 8.65
N ALA A 158 36.94 25.78 9.62
CA ALA A 158 38.07 26.71 9.47
C ALA A 158 39.13 26.37 8.39
N HIS A 159 39.08 25.19 7.78
CA HIS A 159 39.97 24.75 6.68
C HIS A 159 39.43 25.08 5.28
N LEU A 160 38.16 25.47 5.16
CA LEU A 160 37.53 25.91 3.93
C LEU A 160 37.52 27.43 3.85
N THR A 161 37.47 27.99 2.64
CA THR A 161 37.26 29.44 2.53
C THR A 161 35.85 29.79 3.05
N PRO A 162 35.65 30.99 3.62
CA PRO A 162 34.33 31.45 4.04
C PRO A 162 33.26 31.27 2.95
N ASP A 163 33.60 31.55 1.70
CA ASP A 163 32.69 31.40 0.56
C ASP A 163 32.35 29.94 0.27
N GLN A 164 33.31 29.02 0.39
CA GLN A 164 33.07 27.58 0.21
C GLN A 164 32.20 27.01 1.31
N ILE A 165 32.38 27.48 2.54
CA ILE A 165 31.58 27.09 3.72
C ILE A 165 30.13 27.51 3.52
N VAL A 166 29.93 28.79 3.19
CA VAL A 166 28.62 29.35 2.94
C VAL A 166 27.97 28.62 1.78
N LEU A 167 28.66 28.48 0.65
CA LEU A 167 28.13 27.73 -0.49
C LEU A 167 27.73 26.30 -0.11
N HIS A 168 28.59 25.56 0.61
CA HIS A 168 28.31 24.17 0.97
C HIS A 168 27.16 24.04 1.95
N ARG A 169 27.17 24.84 3.03
CA ARG A 169 26.07 24.92 3.98
C ARG A 169 24.76 25.23 3.27
N ASP A 170 24.77 26.28 2.44
CA ASP A 170 23.55 26.86 1.89
C ASP A 170 22.89 25.90 0.89
N HIS A 171 23.65 25.34 -0.05
CA HIS A 171 23.08 24.38 -0.99
C HIS A 171 22.73 23.05 -0.32
N CYS A 172 23.50 22.57 0.67
CA CYS A 172 23.20 21.31 1.35
C CYS A 172 21.89 21.43 2.13
N LEU A 173 21.69 22.53 2.84
CA LEU A 173 20.45 22.77 3.58
C LEU A 173 19.24 22.84 2.65
N ASP A 174 19.34 23.59 1.54
CA ASP A 174 18.26 23.66 0.57
C ASP A 174 18.00 22.32 -0.13
N PHE A 175 19.04 21.54 -0.42
CA PHE A 175 18.90 20.21 -1.02
C PHE A 175 18.20 19.23 -0.06
N ILE A 176 18.56 19.23 1.23
CA ILE A 176 17.89 18.41 2.25
C ILE A 176 16.44 18.84 2.43
N ARG A 177 16.16 20.16 2.47
CA ARG A 177 14.80 20.71 2.52
C ARG A 177 13.95 20.17 1.37
N GLN A 178 14.48 20.20 0.15
CA GLN A 178 13.80 19.64 -1.02
C GLN A 178 13.60 18.13 -0.91
N GLY A 179 14.60 17.39 -0.40
CA GLY A 179 14.50 15.96 -0.12
C GLY A 179 13.39 15.59 0.85
N ILE A 180 13.25 16.33 1.96
CA ILE A 180 12.17 16.17 2.95
C ILE A 180 10.81 16.37 2.29
N MET A 181 10.65 17.45 1.52
CA MET A 181 9.40 17.77 0.83
C MET A 181 9.06 16.75 -0.25
N CYS A 182 10.06 16.26 -0.98
CA CYS A 182 9.89 15.24 -2.00
C CYS A 182 9.48 13.90 -1.38
N ALA A 183 10.10 13.50 -0.26
CA ALA A 183 9.78 12.25 0.42
C ALA A 183 8.41 12.29 1.11
N GLY A 184 8.02 13.45 1.68
CA GLY A 184 6.67 13.70 2.18
C GLY A 184 6.21 12.74 3.27
N ASP A 185 6.96 12.64 4.37
CA ASP A 185 6.56 11.78 5.50
C ASP A 185 5.28 12.28 6.17
N SER A 186 4.17 11.59 5.89
CA SER A 186 2.82 11.92 6.37
C SER A 186 2.48 11.32 7.73
N THR A 187 3.45 10.72 8.42
CA THR A 187 3.25 10.11 9.75
C THR A 187 2.77 11.16 10.76
N PHE A 188 1.79 10.78 11.58
CA PHE A 188 1.28 11.62 12.68
C PHE A 188 2.12 11.44 13.94
N GLU A 189 2.76 12.51 14.35
CA GLU A 189 3.59 12.58 15.54
C GLU A 189 2.83 13.26 16.69
N PRO A 190 2.94 12.74 17.92
CA PRO A 190 2.26 13.33 19.06
C PRO A 190 2.82 14.72 19.37
N VAL A 191 1.94 15.63 19.73
CA VAL A 191 2.28 16.94 20.28
C VAL A 191 2.34 16.81 21.80
N THR A 192 3.48 17.17 22.35
CA THR A 192 3.77 17.12 23.79
C THR A 192 3.99 18.52 24.34
N LYS A 193 4.30 18.65 25.65
CA LYS A 193 4.63 19.93 26.30
C LYS A 193 5.78 20.69 25.65
N THR A 194 6.71 19.98 25.04
CA THR A 194 7.90 20.54 24.42
C THR A 194 7.77 20.67 22.90
N GLY A 195 6.59 20.43 22.34
CA GLY A 195 6.35 20.45 20.89
C GLY A 195 6.06 19.07 20.32
N ILE A 196 6.11 18.97 18.99
CA ILE A 196 5.95 17.71 18.26
C ILE A 196 7.09 16.77 18.64
N ASN A 197 6.81 15.48 18.83
CA ASN A 197 7.81 14.47 19.18
C ASN A 197 7.60 13.16 18.42
N GLY A 198 8.29 13.00 17.30
CA GLY A 198 8.31 11.76 16.51
C GLY A 198 9.10 10.60 17.12
N MET A 199 9.86 10.80 18.21
CA MET A 199 10.73 9.75 18.73
C MET A 199 9.93 8.56 19.25
N GLY A 200 10.11 7.38 18.65
CA GLY A 200 9.37 6.16 18.96
C GLY A 200 7.96 6.12 18.35
N VAL A 201 7.67 7.00 17.40
CA VAL A 201 6.55 6.85 16.45
C VAL A 201 7.02 5.96 15.29
N THR A 202 6.08 5.20 14.73
CA THR A 202 6.38 4.32 13.59
C THR A 202 6.25 5.09 12.29
N HIS A 203 7.36 5.21 11.56
CA HIS A 203 7.40 5.81 10.22
C HIS A 203 7.48 4.74 9.13
N LYS A 204 6.95 5.04 7.96
CA LYS A 204 7.10 4.18 6.78
C LYS A 204 8.27 4.68 5.92
N CYS A 205 9.46 4.13 6.14
CA CYS A 205 10.67 4.56 5.45
C CYS A 205 11.10 3.59 4.33
N ARG A 206 11.91 4.09 3.39
CA ARG A 206 12.74 3.22 2.55
C ARG A 206 13.74 2.48 3.45
N SER A 207 13.96 1.19 3.19
CA SER A 207 14.87 0.39 4.01
C SER A 207 16.31 0.85 3.80
N PHE A 208 16.91 1.39 4.86
CA PHE A 208 18.32 1.77 4.87
C PHE A 208 19.21 0.60 4.44
N ASP A 209 19.04 -0.58 5.04
CA ASP A 209 19.90 -1.73 4.75
C ASP A 209 19.83 -2.16 3.30
N LYS A 210 18.64 -2.12 2.68
CA LYS A 210 18.47 -2.44 1.26
C LYS A 210 19.12 -1.38 0.38
N MET A 211 18.93 -0.10 0.68
CA MET A 211 19.58 0.99 -0.06
C MET A 211 21.10 0.93 0.08
N TYR A 212 21.60 0.74 1.29
CA TYR A 212 23.02 0.61 1.61
C TYR A 212 23.64 -0.58 0.88
N SER A 213 23.03 -1.77 1.00
CA SER A 213 23.53 -2.98 0.36
C SER A 213 23.53 -2.86 -1.16
N TRP A 214 22.50 -2.23 -1.74
CA TRP A 214 22.45 -1.93 -3.16
C TRP A 214 23.57 -0.96 -3.57
N ALA A 215 23.74 0.15 -2.85
CA ALA A 215 24.77 1.14 -3.15
C ALA A 215 26.19 0.56 -3.00
N TYR A 216 26.43 -0.24 -1.96
CA TYR A 216 27.69 -0.94 -1.74
C TYR A 216 28.03 -1.89 -2.90
N LYS A 217 27.04 -2.65 -3.38
CA LYS A 217 27.20 -3.59 -4.49
C LYS A 217 27.47 -2.88 -5.83
N HIS A 218 26.93 -1.68 -6.03
CA HIS A 218 27.03 -0.92 -7.28
C HIS A 218 27.90 0.34 -7.15
N ARG A 219 28.78 0.38 -6.15
CA ARG A 219 29.64 1.54 -5.91
C ARG A 219 30.61 1.76 -7.09
N SER A 220 30.82 3.02 -7.45
CA SER A 220 31.96 3.41 -8.28
C SER A 220 33.21 3.54 -7.42
N ASP A 221 34.37 3.21 -7.97
CA ASP A 221 35.63 3.55 -7.33
C ASP A 221 35.77 5.08 -7.26
N LYS A 222 36.24 5.57 -6.11
CA LYS A 222 36.60 6.98 -5.97
C LYS A 222 37.98 7.18 -6.61
N PRO A 223 38.20 8.21 -7.43
CA PRO A 223 39.54 8.60 -7.83
C PRO A 223 40.39 8.82 -6.59
N THR A 224 41.58 8.22 -6.55
CA THR A 224 42.56 8.51 -5.51
C THR A 224 43.06 9.94 -5.74
N SER A 225 42.77 10.83 -4.79
CA SER A 225 43.33 12.19 -4.72
C SER A 225 44.80 12.16 -4.36
#